data_AF-A0A8S9S7Z0-F1
#
_entry.id   AF-A0A8S9S7Z0-F1
#
_cell.length_a   1.000
_cell.length_b   1.000
_cell.length_c   1.000
_cell.angle_alpha   90.00
_cell.angle_beta   90.00
_cell.angle_gamma   90.00
#
_symmetry.space_group_name_H-M   'P 1'
#
loop_
_entity.id
_entity.type
_entity.pdbx_description
1 polymer ?
#
loop_
_entity_poly.entity_id
_entity_poly.type
_entity_poly.pdbx_seq_one_letter_code
_entity_poly.pdbx_strand_id
1 'polypeptide(L)'
;MEGINKIVTGNLKTLSEQELIDCGTTFNGGLMDYAFEYIVKNGGLRKEENYPYSMEEGTCETQKDDSEMVNISGHQNVPRNDDKSLLKALAHQPLSIAIDASGREFQFYKGAWRGDEDGSGTPRKRPQHVCSEPETA
;
A
#
# COMPACT_ATOMS: atom_id res chain seq x y z
N MET A 1 -5.56 1.50 0.17
CA MET A 1 -6.44 2.57 -0.35
C MET A 1 -7.54 2.04 -1.26
N GLU A 2 -7.20 1.52 -2.44
CA GLU A 2 -8.23 1.06 -3.39
C GLU A 2 -9.11 -0.08 -2.83
N GLY A 3 -8.47 -1.04 -2.16
CA GLY A 3 -9.11 -2.18 -1.53
C GLY A 3 -10.11 -1.77 -0.44
N ILE A 4 -9.68 -0.94 0.52
CA ILE A 4 -10.58 -0.46 1.57
C ILE A 4 -11.71 0.41 1.00
N ASN A 5 -11.41 1.25 0.00
CA ASN A 5 -12.43 2.05 -0.68
C ASN A 5 -13.49 1.15 -1.34
N LYS A 6 -13.11 0.05 -1.98
CA LYS A 6 -14.07 -0.92 -2.53
C LYS A 6 -14.88 -1.61 -1.44
N ILE A 7 -14.26 -1.98 -0.31
CA ILE A 7 -14.95 -2.62 0.82
C ILE A 7 -16.02 -1.68 1.42
N VAL A 8 -15.67 -0.41 1.65
CA VAL A 8 -16.56 0.53 2.35
C VAL A 8 -17.61 1.12 1.40
N THR A 9 -17.22 1.56 0.21
CA THR A 9 -18.12 2.28 -0.71
C THR A 9 -18.82 1.37 -1.73
N GLY A 10 -18.33 0.14 -1.91
CA GLY A 10 -18.77 -0.74 -2.99
C GLY A 10 -18.24 -0.35 -4.37
N ASN A 11 -17.51 0.76 -4.52
CA ASN A 11 -16.97 1.23 -5.80
C ASN A 11 -15.46 1.03 -5.86
N LEU A 12 -14.97 0.36 -6.91
CA LEU A 12 -13.54 0.20 -7.13
C LEU A 12 -13.08 1.43 -7.92
N LYS A 13 -12.22 2.25 -7.32
CA LYS A 13 -11.59 3.40 -7.95
C LYS A 13 -10.10 3.14 -8.01
N THR A 14 -9.50 3.34 -9.18
CA THR A 14 -8.05 3.31 -9.35
C THR A 14 -7.46 4.66 -8.94
N LEU A 15 -6.44 4.64 -8.10
CA LEU A 15 -5.88 5.85 -7.46
C LEU A 15 -4.49 6.15 -7.98
N SER A 16 -4.11 7.43 -7.95
CA SER A 16 -2.85 7.90 -8.51
C SER A 16 -1.66 7.59 -7.59
N GLU A 17 -0.78 6.67 -8.01
CA GLU A 17 0.52 6.53 -7.37
C GLU A 17 1.43 7.74 -7.66
N GLN A 18 1.24 8.41 -8.81
CA GLN A 18 2.05 9.56 -9.20
C GLN A 18 1.88 10.74 -8.25
N GLU A 19 0.68 11.00 -7.75
CA GLU A 19 0.46 12.03 -6.75
C GLU A 19 1.28 11.76 -5.47
N LEU A 20 1.43 10.49 -5.07
CA LEU A 20 2.30 10.13 -3.94
C LEU A 20 3.79 10.34 -4.23
N ILE A 21 4.21 10.15 -5.48
CA ILE A 21 5.60 10.38 -5.91
C ILE A 21 5.93 11.87 -5.89
N ASP A 22 5.04 12.70 -6.45
CA ASP A 22 5.28 14.12 -6.68
C ASP A 22 5.01 14.98 -5.42
N CYS A 23 3.99 14.62 -4.65
CA CYS A 23 3.50 15.41 -3.50
C CYS A 23 3.82 14.79 -2.14
N GLY A 24 4.07 13.48 -2.10
CA GLY A 24 4.50 12.79 -0.89
C GLY A 24 5.91 13.22 -0.46
N THR A 25 6.29 12.85 0.76
CA THR A 25 7.68 13.06 1.21
C THR A 25 8.57 11.99 0.58
N THR A 26 9.28 12.35 -0.48
CA THR A 26 10.16 11.43 -1.24
C THR A 26 11.59 11.45 -0.70
N PHE A 27 12.10 10.28 -0.33
CA PHE A 27 13.52 10.04 -0.05
C PHE A 27 13.99 8.81 -0.83
N ASN A 28 14.28 8.94 -2.14
CA ASN A 28 14.77 7.84 -2.99
C ASN A 28 14.05 6.50 -2.73
N GLY A 29 12.71 6.55 -2.69
CA GLY A 29 11.84 5.53 -2.11
C GLY A 29 10.92 6.10 -1.02
N GLY A 30 10.22 5.21 -0.31
CA GLY A 30 9.26 5.59 0.73
C GLY A 30 8.78 4.42 1.58
N LEU A 31 8.08 4.76 2.67
CA LEU A 31 7.34 3.83 3.52
C LEU A 31 5.85 4.11 3.41
N MET A 32 5.04 3.06 3.46
CA MET A 32 3.59 3.16 3.29
C MET A 32 2.93 3.97 4.42
N ASP A 33 3.50 3.96 5.63
CA ASP A 33 3.03 4.82 6.73
C ASP A 33 3.03 6.31 6.35
N TYR A 34 4.12 6.79 5.74
CA TYR A 34 4.20 8.21 5.32
C TYR A 34 3.24 8.52 4.18
N ALA A 35 3.02 7.58 3.26
CA ALA A 35 2.04 7.74 2.20
C ALA A 35 0.62 7.88 2.79
N PHE A 36 0.25 7.02 3.73
CA PHE A 36 -1.06 7.12 4.39
C PHE A 36 -1.19 8.39 5.23
N GLU A 37 -0.14 8.78 5.96
CA GLU A 37 -0.13 10.02 6.70
C GLU A 37 -0.29 11.24 5.78
N TYR A 38 0.36 11.24 4.61
CA TYR A 38 0.16 12.25 3.58
C TYR A 38 -1.29 12.29 3.11
N ILE A 39 -1.88 11.14 2.75
CA ILE A 39 -3.26 11.06 2.25
C ILE A 39 -4.25 11.63 3.27
N VAL A 40 -4.10 11.26 4.56
CA VAL A 40 -4.94 11.78 5.65
C VAL A 40 -4.82 13.31 5.75
N LYS A 41 -3.59 13.85 5.67
CA LYS A 41 -3.35 15.30 5.75
C LYS A 41 -3.80 16.06 4.50
N ASN A 42 -3.68 15.46 3.33
CA ASN A 42 -4.07 16.01 2.04
C ASN A 42 -5.59 16.01 1.84
N GLY A 43 -6.34 15.29 2.69
CA GLY A 43 -7.79 15.15 2.56
C GLY A 43 -8.22 14.09 1.54
N GLY A 44 -7.25 13.33 1.01
CA GLY A 44 -7.49 12.24 0.08
C GLY A 44 -6.37 12.08 -0.95
N LEU A 45 -6.63 11.18 -1.89
CA LEU A 45 -5.79 10.88 -3.06
C LEU A 45 -6.67 10.92 -4.31
N ARG A 46 -6.16 11.50 -5.40
CA ARG A 46 -6.87 11.59 -6.68
C ARG A 46 -6.89 10.23 -7.37
N LYS A 47 -7.76 10.13 -8.35
CA LYS A 47 -7.84 8.97 -9.25
C LYS A 47 -6.70 9.00 -10.27
N GLU A 48 -6.31 7.83 -10.74
CA GLU A 48 -5.32 7.67 -11.81
C GLU A 48 -5.70 8.45 -13.08
N GLU A 49 -6.99 8.49 -13.43
CA GLU A 49 -7.47 9.26 -14.60
C GLU A 49 -7.23 10.78 -14.49
N ASN A 50 -7.20 11.31 -13.27
CA ASN A 50 -6.99 12.74 -13.00
C ASN A 50 -5.52 13.08 -12.77
N TYR A 51 -4.72 12.12 -12.30
CA TYR A 51 -3.28 12.29 -12.11
C TYR A 51 -2.54 11.04 -12.62
N PRO A 52 -2.35 10.91 -13.95
CA PRO A 52 -1.79 9.69 -14.54
C PRO A 52 -0.33 9.46 -14.17
N TYR A 53 0.08 8.20 -14.14
CA TYR A 53 1.46 7.78 -13.92
C TYR A 53 2.40 8.20 -15.06
N SER A 54 3.51 8.87 -14.71
CA SER A 54 4.49 9.41 -15.67
C SER A 54 5.85 8.70 -15.63
N MET A 55 6.06 7.76 -14.70
CA MET A 55 7.33 7.02 -14.53
C MET A 55 8.54 7.89 -14.16
N GLU A 56 8.33 9.13 -13.72
CA GLU A 56 9.38 10.04 -13.29
C GLU A 56 8.92 10.86 -12.07
N GLU A 57 9.88 11.40 -11.31
CA GLU A 57 9.57 12.36 -10.24
C GLU A 57 9.22 13.72 -10.87
N GLY A 58 8.00 14.18 -10.66
CA GLY A 58 7.48 15.45 -11.16
C GLY A 58 7.35 16.51 -10.07
N THR A 59 6.82 17.67 -10.45
CA THR A 59 6.42 18.70 -9.48
C THR A 59 5.03 18.41 -8.96
N CYS A 60 4.82 18.53 -7.64
CA CYS A 60 3.49 18.38 -7.05
C CYS A 60 2.46 19.35 -7.66
N GLU A 61 1.49 18.80 -8.39
CA GLU A 61 0.42 19.57 -9.00
C GLU A 61 -0.81 19.62 -8.09
N THR A 62 -1.01 20.74 -7.40
CA THR A 62 -2.13 20.94 -6.47
C THR A 62 -3.40 21.48 -7.12
N GLN A 63 -3.36 21.84 -8.40
CA GLN A 63 -4.50 22.43 -9.12
C GLN A 63 -5.34 21.42 -9.92
N LYS A 64 -5.10 20.12 -9.75
CA LYS A 64 -5.90 19.09 -10.43
C LYS A 64 -7.26 18.92 -9.75
N ASP A 65 -8.21 18.30 -10.46
CA ASP A 65 -9.58 18.14 -10.00
C ASP A 65 -9.65 17.27 -8.72
N ASP A 66 -10.08 17.91 -7.63
CA ASP A 66 -10.21 17.31 -6.30
C ASP A 66 -11.62 16.75 -6.03
N SER A 67 -12.57 16.90 -6.97
CA SER A 67 -13.98 16.59 -6.75
C SER A 67 -14.27 15.12 -6.46
N GLU A 68 -13.33 14.22 -6.74
CA GLU A 68 -13.50 12.77 -6.56
C GLU A 68 -12.36 12.07 -5.82
N MET A 69 -11.62 12.80 -4.99
CA MET A 69 -10.57 12.23 -4.15
C MET A 69 -11.11 11.13 -3.23
N VAL A 70 -10.30 10.12 -3.00
CA VAL A 70 -10.57 9.03 -2.05
C VAL A 70 -9.70 9.23 -0.82
N ASN A 71 -10.33 9.25 0.35
CA ASN A 71 -9.66 9.50 1.61
C ASN A 71 -9.69 8.27 2.53
N ILE A 72 -8.90 8.38 3.59
CA ILE A 72 -8.88 7.47 4.72
C ILE A 72 -8.85 8.31 5.99
N SER A 73 -9.43 7.78 7.06
CA SER A 73 -9.46 8.43 8.37
C SER A 73 -8.17 8.25 9.17
N GLY A 74 -7.30 7.31 8.79
CA GLY A 74 -6.04 7.07 9.49
C GLY A 74 -5.25 5.89 8.93
N HIS A 75 -4.29 5.39 9.72
CA HIS A 75 -3.54 4.16 9.46
C HIS A 75 -3.01 3.60 10.77
N GLN A 76 -2.70 2.31 10.80
CA GLN A 76 -2.14 1.63 11.95
C GLN A 76 -1.14 0.56 11.51
N ASN A 77 -0.06 0.42 12.26
CA ASN A 77 0.87 -0.68 12.09
C ASN A 77 0.35 -1.96 12.77
N VAL A 78 0.37 -3.07 12.05
CA VAL A 78 0.15 -4.40 12.64
C VAL A 78 1.38 -4.79 13.46
N PRO A 79 1.22 -5.38 14.67
CA PRO A 79 2.34 -5.80 15.48
C PRO A 79 3.33 -6.69 14.72
N ARG A 80 4.60 -6.32 14.79
CA ARG A 80 5.67 -7.03 14.07
C ARG A 80 5.82 -8.46 14.59
N ASN A 81 6.00 -9.41 13.67
CA ASN A 81 6.15 -10.84 13.96
C ASN A 81 4.95 -11.48 14.68
N ASP A 82 3.74 -10.92 14.52
CA ASP A 82 2.52 -11.51 15.04
C ASP A 82 1.60 -11.96 13.90
N ASP A 83 1.77 -13.22 13.50
CA ASP A 83 1.00 -13.81 12.40
C ASP A 83 -0.50 -13.86 12.71
N LYS A 84 -0.89 -13.95 13.99
CA LYS A 84 -2.31 -13.94 14.37
C LYS A 84 -2.93 -12.56 14.14
N SER A 85 -2.22 -11.50 14.55
CA SER A 85 -2.66 -10.13 14.29
C SER A 85 -2.66 -9.80 12.81
N LEU A 86 -1.67 -10.30 12.05
CA LEU A 86 -1.63 -10.18 10.59
C LEU A 86 -2.82 -10.85 9.92
N LEU A 87 -3.07 -12.13 10.22
CA LEU A 87 -4.21 -12.88 9.66
C LEU A 87 -5.55 -12.25 10.02
N LYS A 88 -5.67 -11.74 11.26
CA LYS A 88 -6.86 -11.01 11.69
C LYS A 88 -7.07 -9.76 10.85
N ALA A 89 -6.04 -8.94 10.65
CA ALA A 89 -6.16 -7.72 9.84
C ALA A 89 -6.45 -8.03 8.36
N LEU A 90 -5.83 -9.06 7.79
CA LEU A 90 -6.07 -9.52 6.41
C LEU A 90 -7.50 -10.01 6.17
N ALA A 91 -8.17 -10.56 7.19
CA ALA A 91 -9.54 -11.02 7.06
C ALA A 91 -10.55 -9.87 6.84
N HIS A 92 -10.16 -8.64 7.20
CA HIS A 92 -11.03 -7.46 7.08
C HIS A 92 -10.71 -6.65 5.82
N GLN A 93 -9.44 -6.56 5.41
CA GLN A 93 -9.03 -5.70 4.30
C GLN A 93 -7.64 -6.05 3.75
N PRO A 94 -7.29 -5.58 2.54
CA PRO A 94 -5.92 -5.61 2.05
C PRO A 94 -4.97 -4.80 2.93
N LEU A 95 -3.74 -5.29 3.07
CA LEU A 95 -2.69 -4.66 3.86
C LEU A 95 -1.48 -4.33 2.99
N SER A 96 -0.83 -3.21 3.29
CA SER A 96 0.45 -2.85 2.69
C SER A 96 1.58 -3.50 3.49
N ILE A 97 2.46 -4.26 2.82
CA ILE A 97 3.55 -4.99 3.46
C ILE A 97 4.89 -4.74 2.77
N ALA A 98 5.97 -4.69 3.55
CA ALA A 98 7.33 -4.71 3.03
C ALA A 98 7.90 -6.14 3.03
N ILE A 99 8.44 -6.57 1.89
CA ILE A 99 9.07 -7.88 1.70
C ILE A 99 10.51 -7.75 1.16
N ASP A 100 11.35 -8.74 1.43
CA ASP A 100 12.69 -8.83 0.83
C ASP A 100 12.61 -9.45 -0.57
N ALA A 101 12.69 -8.60 -1.59
CA ALA A 101 12.63 -8.98 -3.00
C ALA A 101 14.02 -9.10 -3.67
N SER A 102 15.11 -9.08 -2.90
CA SER A 102 16.48 -9.08 -3.45
C SER A 102 16.92 -10.43 -4.04
N GLY A 103 16.19 -11.51 -3.75
CA GLY A 103 16.54 -12.86 -4.19
C GLY A 103 16.18 -13.12 -5.66
N ARG A 104 17.06 -13.82 -6.40
CA ARG A 104 16.82 -14.26 -7.79
C ARG A 104 15.51 -15.06 -7.94
N GLU A 105 15.16 -15.85 -6.93
CA GLU A 105 13.90 -16.61 -6.89
C GLU A 105 12.68 -15.69 -7.02
N PHE A 106 12.73 -14.49 -6.43
CA PHE A 106 11.66 -13.51 -6.52
C PHE A 106 11.62 -12.86 -7.91
N GLN A 107 12.79 -12.50 -8.45
CA GLN A 107 12.91 -11.87 -9.77
C GLN A 107 12.37 -12.75 -10.91
N PHE A 108 12.57 -14.07 -10.82
CA PHE A 108 12.16 -15.02 -11.85
C PHE A 108 10.94 -15.86 -11.46
N TYR A 109 10.23 -15.48 -10.40
CA TYR A 109 9.06 -16.19 -9.90
C TYR A 109 8.00 -16.36 -11.00
N LYS A 110 7.58 -17.61 -11.25
CA LYS A 110 6.52 -17.98 -12.20
C LYS A 110 5.75 -19.20 -11.67
N GLY A 111 4.48 -19.04 -11.32
CA GLY A 111 3.58 -20.14 -10.90
C GLY A 111 3.42 -20.29 -9.39
N ALA A 112 2.62 -21.28 -8.93
CA ALA A 112 2.19 -21.38 -7.54
C ALA A 112 3.30 -21.84 -6.58
N TRP A 113 3.34 -21.23 -5.39
CA TRP A 113 4.06 -21.79 -4.24
C TRP A 113 3.32 -23.06 -3.80
N ARG A 114 3.89 -24.23 -4.07
CA ARG A 114 3.54 -25.46 -3.34
C ARG A 114 4.36 -25.41 -2.07
N GLY A 115 3.70 -25.38 -0.91
CA GLY A 115 4.40 -25.44 0.36
C GLY A 115 5.23 -26.72 0.40
N ASP A 116 6.54 -26.56 0.55
CA ASP A 116 7.43 -27.69 0.80
C ASP A 116 7.10 -28.25 2.19
N GLU A 117 6.81 -29.55 2.27
CA GLU A 117 6.63 -30.28 3.53
C GLU A 117 7.95 -30.43 4.33
N ASP A 118 9.09 -30.02 3.77
CA ASP A 118 10.37 -30.00 4.47
C ASP A 118 10.70 -28.58 4.95
N GLY A 119 10.55 -28.39 6.27
CA GLY A 119 10.86 -27.17 7.02
C GLY A 119 12.35 -26.77 7.07
N SER A 120 13.11 -26.92 5.98
CA SER A 120 14.50 -26.47 5.88
C SER A 120 14.67 -25.09 5.23
N GLY A 121 13.57 -24.44 4.84
CA GLY A 121 13.60 -23.02 4.46
C GLY A 121 13.87 -22.18 5.71
N THR A 122 15.11 -21.70 5.88
CA THR A 122 15.39 -20.65 6.87
C THR A 122 14.38 -19.51 6.63
N PRO A 123 13.65 -19.05 7.65
CA PRO A 123 12.65 -18.01 7.46
C PRO A 123 13.37 -16.74 7.01
N ARG A 124 13.38 -16.48 5.70
CA ARG A 124 13.89 -15.23 5.15
C ARG A 124 12.95 -14.15 5.66
N LYS A 125 13.54 -13.27 6.47
CA LYS A 125 12.99 -12.14 7.25
C LYS A 125 11.48 -11.88 7.05
N ARG A 126 10.73 -12.11 8.14
CA ARG A 126 9.31 -11.73 8.27
C ARG A 126 9.08 -10.26 7.89
N PRO A 127 7.89 -9.91 7.35
CA PRO A 127 7.54 -8.55 6.96
C PRO A 127 7.88 -7.58 8.09
N GLN A 128 8.70 -6.58 7.78
CA GLN A 128 9.23 -5.69 8.81
C GLN A 128 8.25 -4.54 9.11
N HIS A 129 7.41 -4.20 8.14
CA HIS A 129 6.39 -3.15 8.22
C HIS A 129 5.11 -3.63 7.52
N VAL A 130 4.00 -3.57 8.26
CA VAL A 130 2.66 -3.96 7.80
C VAL A 130 1.70 -2.88 8.27
N CYS A 131 1.02 -2.25 7.32
CA CYS A 131 0.17 -1.11 7.57
C CYS A 131 -1.27 -1.47 7.19
N SER A 132 -2.19 -1.28 8.11
CA SER A 132 -3.65 -1.38 7.92
C SER A 132 -4.28 0.01 7.93
N GLU A 133 -5.32 0.20 7.13
CA GLU A 133 -6.14 1.42 7.13
C GLU A 133 -7.33 1.20 8.08
N PRO A 134 -7.73 2.13 8.95
CA PRO A 134 -8.91 1.98 9.78
C PRO A 134 -10.18 1.97 8.92
N GLU A 135 -11.21 1.25 9.38
CA GLU A 135 -12.43 0.84 8.65
C GLU A 135 -13.37 1.98 8.20
N THR A 136 -12.97 3.24 8.20
CA THR A 136 -13.89 4.35 7.92
C THR A 136 -13.43 5.23 6.77
N ALA A 137 -14.24 5.18 5.69
CA ALA A 137 -14.33 6.17 4.62
C ALA A 137 -14.92 7.49 5.13
#